data_AF-A0A5C7PD38-F1
#
_entry.id   AF-A0A5C7PD38-F1
#
_cell.length_a   1.000
_cell.length_b   1.000
_cell.length_c   1.000
_cell.angle_alpha   90.00
_cell.angle_beta   90.00
_cell.angle_gamma   90.00
#
_symmetry.space_group_name_H-M   'P 1'
#
loop_
_entity.id
_entity.type
_entity.pdbx_description
1 polymer ?
#
loop_
_entity_poly.entity_id
_entity_poly.type
_entity_poly.pdbx_seq_one_letter_code
_entity_poly.pdbx_strand_id
1 'polypeptide(L)'
;MSQLSSATPRGQRLMTLTCPRARHVPGCLPFLALWACLTWPLAGQAAPANAVRSPDSLALECPVPRYPEVTPEGSRARLRHWAQQALRPWGVSLGWHAEEGRSFADSPQDRARLRRLLDVVVPTLQRLPRSLLPRYRVRRVVLVKDLTVSGQYRLAMPAPERDSVLLADNGTSLCDAGMALRVLHELHHVFEFRDAGAYDRPDTAWRMLHDPVFRYGQGGASAYGGHFVNRGHPSAGFVSAYAQFAQEEDKAETFAWMLTPGYEARVQAWAQEDPQLAAKVSWMNAWLARPPNGRLPRR
;
A
#
# COMPACT_ATOMS: atom_id res chain seq x y z
N MET A 1 -6.07 65.32 -43.96
CA MET A 1 -6.36 64.51 -45.16
C MET A 1 -6.82 63.14 -44.66
N SER A 2 -8.06 62.95 -44.15
CA SER A 2 -9.39 63.01 -44.82
C SER A 2 -9.43 62.00 -45.98
N GLN A 3 -10.30 60.98 -46.08
CA GLN A 3 -11.71 60.75 -45.66
C GLN A 3 -11.95 59.20 -45.50
N LEU A 4 -12.71 58.67 -44.51
CA LEU A 4 -14.18 58.36 -44.46
C LEU A 4 -14.67 57.46 -45.63
N SER A 5 -15.52 56.42 -45.48
CA SER A 5 -16.77 56.27 -44.72
C SER A 5 -17.23 54.77 -44.75
N SER A 6 -17.57 54.10 -43.64
CA SER A 6 -18.90 53.87 -43.01
C SER A 6 -19.92 52.97 -43.75
N ALA A 7 -20.41 51.90 -43.08
CA ALA A 7 -21.84 51.70 -42.74
C ALA A 7 -22.10 50.40 -41.95
N THR A 8 -22.63 50.55 -40.74
CA THR A 8 -23.61 49.67 -40.03
C THR A 8 -24.99 50.41 -40.09
N PRO A 9 -26.20 49.91 -39.65
CA PRO A 9 -26.45 49.11 -38.43
C PRO A 9 -27.76 48.24 -38.37
N ARG A 10 -28.03 47.73 -37.14
CA ARG A 10 -29.31 47.30 -36.49
C ARG A 10 -29.63 45.80 -36.57
N GLY A 11 -30.06 45.13 -35.49
CA GLY A 11 -30.70 45.64 -34.28
C GLY A 11 -30.56 44.74 -33.04
N GLN A 12 -30.77 45.38 -31.91
CA GLN A 12 -30.80 44.86 -30.54
C GLN A 12 -32.09 44.08 -30.24
N ARG A 13 -32.04 43.16 -29.27
CA ARG A 13 -32.84 43.22 -28.03
C ARG A 13 -32.44 42.14 -27.04
N LEU A 14 -32.04 42.56 -25.84
CA LEU A 14 -32.20 41.82 -24.58
C LEU A 14 -33.69 41.81 -24.22
N MET A 15 -34.21 40.71 -23.65
CA MET A 15 -34.87 40.73 -22.33
C MET A 15 -35.34 39.34 -21.84
N THR A 16 -35.07 39.14 -20.55
CA THR A 16 -35.86 38.45 -19.50
C THR A 16 -36.02 36.92 -19.47
N LEU A 17 -35.53 36.40 -18.34
CA LEU A 17 -35.91 35.18 -17.64
C LEU A 17 -37.42 35.09 -17.35
N THR A 18 -38.02 33.94 -17.63
CA THR A 18 -39.12 33.38 -16.85
C THR A 18 -39.02 31.85 -16.83
N CYS A 19 -39.05 31.29 -15.64
CA CYS A 19 -39.11 29.85 -15.38
C CYS A 19 -40.58 29.41 -15.35
N PRO A 20 -41.02 28.39 -16.12
CA PRO A 20 -42.33 27.81 -15.93
C PRO A 20 -42.28 26.63 -14.94
N ARG A 21 -43.08 26.73 -13.86
CA ARG A 21 -43.59 25.60 -13.08
C ARG A 21 -44.74 24.94 -13.84
N ALA A 22 -44.70 23.61 -13.99
CA ALA A 22 -45.82 22.65 -14.12
C ALA A 22 -45.32 21.41 -14.87
N ARG A 23 -45.79 20.18 -14.69
CA ARG A 23 -46.75 19.49 -13.82
C ARG A 23 -46.42 18.00 -14.02
N HIS A 24 -46.79 17.16 -13.06
CA HIS A 24 -46.68 15.70 -13.13
C HIS A 24 -47.31 15.12 -14.40
N VAL A 25 -46.58 14.22 -15.06
CA VAL A 25 -47.13 13.11 -15.87
C VAL A 25 -46.41 11.83 -15.43
N PRO A 26 -47.13 10.74 -15.13
CA PRO A 26 -46.57 9.48 -14.67
C PRO A 26 -46.15 8.58 -15.83
N GLY A 27 -45.13 7.76 -15.61
CA GLY A 27 -44.79 6.64 -16.49
C GLY A 27 -43.59 6.88 -17.38
N CYS A 28 -42.40 6.56 -16.85
CA CYS A 28 -41.27 5.99 -17.58
C CYS A 28 -40.12 5.75 -16.59
N LEU A 29 -39.97 4.50 -16.17
CA LEU A 29 -38.71 3.90 -15.74
C LEU A 29 -38.53 2.62 -16.59
N PRO A 30 -37.31 2.11 -16.83
CA PRO A 30 -36.04 2.50 -16.22
C PRO A 30 -34.86 2.63 -17.22
N PHE A 31 -33.90 3.49 -16.91
CA PHE A 31 -32.48 3.21 -17.20
C PHE A 31 -31.68 3.60 -15.95
N LEU A 32 -31.81 2.76 -14.93
CA LEU A 32 -30.84 2.70 -13.86
C LEU A 32 -29.60 2.04 -14.44
N ALA A 33 -28.56 2.83 -14.66
CA ALA A 33 -27.21 2.32 -14.84
C ALA A 33 -26.84 1.57 -13.55
N LEU A 34 -26.95 0.23 -13.60
CA LEU A 34 -26.29 -0.67 -12.67
C LEU A 34 -24.78 -0.46 -12.83
N TRP A 35 -24.21 0.44 -12.05
CA TRP A 35 -22.82 0.28 -11.64
C TRP A 35 -22.79 -0.95 -10.74
N ALA A 36 -22.31 -2.05 -11.30
CA ALA A 36 -21.94 -3.23 -10.55
C ALA A 36 -20.87 -2.82 -9.52
N CYS A 37 -21.32 -2.50 -8.31
CA CYS A 37 -20.51 -2.73 -7.13
C CYS A 37 -20.28 -4.24 -7.11
N LEU A 38 -19.11 -4.67 -7.59
CA LEU A 38 -18.56 -5.96 -7.23
C LEU A 38 -18.28 -5.90 -5.74
N THR A 39 -19.33 -6.09 -4.95
CA THR A 39 -19.23 -6.59 -3.59
C THR A 39 -18.64 -7.98 -3.73
N TRP A 40 -17.33 -8.10 -3.51
CA TRP A 40 -16.72 -9.41 -3.36
C TRP A 40 -17.41 -10.13 -2.18
N PRO A 41 -17.80 -11.40 -2.34
CA PRO A 41 -18.38 -12.14 -1.25
C PRO A 41 -17.32 -12.32 -0.17
N LEU A 42 -17.58 -11.70 0.98
CA LEU A 42 -17.03 -12.08 2.28
C LEU A 42 -17.60 -13.46 2.63
N ALA A 43 -16.82 -14.51 2.38
CA ALA A 43 -17.05 -15.82 2.98
C ALA A 43 -15.72 -16.58 3.02
N GLY A 44 -15.23 -16.81 4.25
CA GLY A 44 -14.04 -17.61 4.52
C GLY A 44 -14.16 -19.01 3.93
N GLN A 45 -13.60 -19.21 2.75
CA GLN A 45 -13.32 -20.53 2.21
C GLN A 45 -11.91 -20.92 2.64
N ALA A 46 -11.77 -22.14 3.15
CA ALA A 46 -10.47 -22.77 3.28
C ALA A 46 -9.72 -22.66 1.93
N ALA A 47 -8.42 -22.38 1.99
CA ALA A 47 -7.58 -22.25 0.81
C ALA A 47 -7.86 -23.42 -0.16
N PRO A 48 -8.15 -23.14 -1.46
CA PRO A 48 -8.42 -24.21 -2.41
C PRO A 48 -7.22 -25.16 -2.45
N ALA A 49 -7.48 -26.45 -2.70
CA ALA A 49 -6.45 -27.50 -2.76
C ALA A 49 -5.29 -27.19 -3.75
N ASN A 50 -5.50 -26.22 -4.65
CA ASN A 50 -4.55 -25.77 -5.67
C ASN A 50 -3.95 -24.38 -5.40
N ALA A 51 -4.04 -23.84 -4.19
CA ALA A 51 -3.42 -22.55 -3.86
C ALA A 51 -1.90 -22.62 -4.08
N VAL A 52 -1.41 -21.93 -5.12
CA VAL A 52 0.01 -21.94 -5.50
C VAL A 52 0.81 -21.12 -4.50
N ARG A 53 1.85 -21.72 -3.93
CA ARG A 53 2.87 -21.00 -3.15
C ARG A 53 3.90 -20.46 -4.13
N SER A 54 3.85 -19.16 -4.41
CA SER A 54 4.89 -18.52 -5.22
C SER A 54 6.23 -18.54 -4.48
N PRO A 55 7.35 -18.72 -5.20
CA PRO A 55 8.68 -18.55 -4.62
C PRO A 55 8.88 -17.10 -4.13
N ASP A 56 9.80 -16.88 -3.20
CA ASP A 56 10.11 -15.53 -2.73
C ASP A 56 10.71 -14.70 -3.88
N SER A 57 9.93 -13.75 -4.40
CA SER A 57 10.33 -12.89 -5.51
C SER A 57 11.54 -12.01 -5.18
N LEU A 58 11.86 -11.82 -3.90
CA LEU A 58 13.02 -11.07 -3.41
C LEU A 58 14.21 -11.98 -3.02
N ALA A 59 14.13 -13.29 -3.24
CA ALA A 59 15.19 -14.22 -2.82
C ALA A 59 16.59 -13.83 -3.33
N LEU A 60 16.67 -13.38 -4.59
CA LEU A 60 17.94 -12.94 -5.21
C LEU A 60 18.39 -11.55 -4.74
N GLU A 61 17.48 -10.79 -4.15
CA GLU A 61 17.73 -9.43 -3.67
C GLU A 61 18.03 -9.39 -2.18
N CYS A 62 17.94 -10.52 -1.49
CA CYS A 62 17.98 -10.51 -0.05
C CYS A 62 19.33 -10.01 0.49
N PRO A 63 19.36 -8.91 1.25
CA PRO A 63 20.57 -8.46 1.87
C PRO A 63 20.92 -9.37 3.06
N VAL A 64 22.22 -9.43 3.38
CA VAL A 64 22.75 -10.33 4.42
C VAL A 64 22.55 -9.88 5.89
N PRO A 65 22.14 -8.64 6.26
CA PRO A 65 22.04 -8.34 7.68
C PRO A 65 20.89 -9.16 8.29
N ARG A 66 21.23 -9.95 9.30
CA ARG A 66 20.26 -10.66 10.13
C ARG A 66 19.51 -9.64 10.97
N TYR A 67 18.19 -9.79 11.03
CA TYR A 67 17.40 -9.08 12.02
C TYR A 67 17.74 -9.63 13.41
N PRO A 68 17.79 -8.79 14.45
CA PRO A 68 18.13 -9.26 15.77
C PRO A 68 17.02 -10.19 16.28
N GLU A 69 17.41 -11.35 16.82
CA GLU A 69 16.49 -12.24 17.55
C GLU A 69 16.14 -11.59 18.89
N VAL A 70 15.08 -10.79 18.89
CA VAL A 70 14.63 -10.00 20.06
C VAL A 70 13.47 -10.63 20.80
N THR A 71 12.82 -11.62 20.19
CA THR A 71 11.62 -12.25 20.73
C THR A 71 11.99 -13.31 21.77
N PRO A 72 11.45 -13.26 22.99
CA PRO A 72 11.75 -14.24 24.03
C PRO A 72 11.22 -15.63 23.66
N GLU A 73 11.82 -16.67 24.23
CA GLU A 73 11.24 -18.01 24.17
C GLU A 73 10.02 -18.14 25.10
N GLY A 74 9.17 -19.13 24.82
CA GLY A 74 8.08 -19.54 25.71
C GLY A 74 6.76 -19.76 24.98
N SER A 75 5.67 -19.85 25.75
CA SER A 75 4.33 -20.14 25.24
C SER A 75 3.84 -19.08 24.25
N ARG A 76 2.86 -19.44 23.41
CA ARG A 76 2.16 -18.49 22.55
C ARG A 76 1.64 -17.27 23.34
N ALA A 77 1.11 -17.48 24.55
CA ALA A 77 0.62 -16.40 25.40
C ALA A 77 1.74 -15.41 25.78
N ARG A 78 2.93 -15.92 26.13
CA ARG A 78 4.11 -15.09 26.44
C ARG A 78 4.57 -14.28 25.23
N LEU A 79 4.66 -14.91 24.06
CA LEU A 79 5.01 -14.24 22.80
C LEU A 79 4.04 -13.08 22.49
N ARG A 80 2.73 -13.34 22.59
CA ARG A 80 1.67 -12.33 22.37
C ARG A 80 1.77 -11.16 23.34
N HIS A 81 1.97 -11.46 24.62
CA HIS A 81 2.10 -10.44 25.65
C HIS A 81 3.33 -9.55 25.41
N TRP A 82 4.49 -10.17 25.17
CA TRP A 82 5.72 -9.43 24.87
C TRP A 82 5.54 -8.50 23.68
N ALA A 83 5.01 -9.01 22.55
CA ALA A 83 4.85 -8.22 21.34
C ALA A 83 3.87 -7.03 21.55
N GLN A 84 2.79 -7.26 22.29
CA GLN A 84 1.82 -6.20 22.61
C GLN A 84 2.44 -5.12 23.50
N GLN A 85 3.29 -5.47 24.46
CA GLN A 85 4.01 -4.48 25.28
C GLN A 85 5.03 -3.71 24.45
N ALA A 86 5.80 -4.41 23.60
CA ALA A 86 6.82 -3.81 22.75
C ALA A 86 6.27 -2.75 21.78
N LEU A 87 5.03 -2.93 21.30
CA LEU A 87 4.37 -2.02 20.35
C LEU A 87 3.37 -1.06 20.98
N ARG A 88 3.13 -1.14 22.30
CA ARG A 88 2.27 -0.20 23.03
C ARG A 88 2.66 1.28 22.80
N PRO A 89 3.95 1.67 22.75
CA PRO A 89 4.33 3.07 22.50
C PRO A 89 3.98 3.60 21.10
N TRP A 90 3.67 2.71 20.15
CA TRP A 90 3.24 3.07 18.78
C TRP A 90 1.72 3.12 18.64
N GLY A 91 0.97 2.90 19.73
CA GLY A 91 -0.49 3.00 19.72
C GLY A 91 -1.20 1.92 18.91
N VAL A 92 -0.53 0.80 18.62
CA VAL A 92 -1.12 -0.32 17.87
C VAL A 92 -1.47 -1.49 18.77
N SER A 93 -2.60 -2.12 18.47
CA SER A 93 -3.02 -3.40 19.05
C SER A 93 -2.63 -4.56 18.14
N LEU A 94 -2.31 -5.72 18.72
CA LEU A 94 -2.06 -6.93 17.96
C LEU A 94 -3.31 -7.79 17.87
N GLY A 95 -3.70 -8.12 16.64
CA GLY A 95 -4.72 -9.11 16.33
C GLY A 95 -4.09 -10.47 16.08
N TRP A 96 -4.83 -11.54 16.41
CA TRP A 96 -4.31 -12.91 16.33
C TRP A 96 -5.19 -13.85 15.49
N HIS A 97 -6.19 -13.28 14.83
CA HIS A 97 -7.16 -13.98 14.00
C HIS A 97 -7.65 -13.02 12.90
N ALA A 98 -7.86 -13.58 11.72
CA ALA A 98 -8.53 -12.98 10.58
C ALA A 98 -9.29 -14.10 9.84
N GLU A 99 -10.28 -13.76 9.01
CA GLU A 99 -10.98 -14.74 8.18
C GLU A 99 -10.07 -15.26 7.06
N GLU A 100 -9.17 -14.40 6.60
CA GLU A 100 -8.25 -14.63 5.49
C GLU A 100 -7.09 -15.56 5.87
N GLY A 101 -6.87 -15.85 7.15
CA GLY A 101 -5.72 -16.62 7.62
C GLY A 101 -5.97 -17.42 8.89
N ARG A 102 -5.12 -18.41 9.14
CA ARG A 102 -5.24 -19.29 10.31
C ARG A 102 -4.56 -18.67 11.54
N SER A 103 -5.08 -18.99 12.72
CA SER A 103 -4.43 -18.63 13.97
C SER A 103 -3.22 -19.53 14.27
N PHE A 104 -2.18 -18.97 14.88
CA PHE A 104 -1.12 -19.78 15.50
C PHE A 104 -1.65 -20.52 16.73
N ALA A 105 -1.42 -21.83 16.81
CA ALA A 105 -1.62 -22.66 17.99
C ALA A 105 -0.41 -22.58 18.94
N ASP A 106 -0.48 -23.26 20.09
CA ASP A 106 0.63 -23.35 21.05
C ASP A 106 1.47 -24.62 20.85
N SER A 107 1.60 -25.08 19.61
CA SER A 107 2.53 -26.17 19.26
C SER A 107 3.96 -25.63 19.09
N PRO A 108 5.00 -26.47 19.27
CA PRO A 108 6.38 -26.04 19.05
C PRO A 108 6.61 -25.40 17.67
N GLN A 109 6.02 -25.98 16.61
CA GLN A 109 6.13 -25.47 15.24
C GLN A 109 5.50 -24.09 15.07
N ASP A 110 4.27 -23.89 15.56
CA ASP A 110 3.58 -22.60 15.44
C ASP A 110 4.25 -21.52 16.29
N ARG A 111 4.78 -21.87 17.46
CA ARG A 111 5.59 -20.96 18.27
C ARG A 111 6.85 -20.51 17.54
N ALA A 112 7.56 -21.41 16.88
CA ALA A 112 8.76 -21.07 16.11
C ALA A 112 8.42 -20.16 14.92
N ARG A 113 7.31 -20.42 14.21
CA ARG A 113 6.80 -19.56 13.13
C ARG A 113 6.43 -18.17 13.63
N LEU A 114 5.66 -18.10 14.72
CA LEU A 114 5.27 -16.82 15.32
C LEU A 114 6.49 -16.04 15.80
N ARG A 115 7.49 -16.71 16.41
CA ARG A 115 8.72 -16.08 16.86
C ARG A 115 9.47 -15.42 15.70
N ARG A 116 9.71 -16.16 14.61
CA ARG A 116 10.36 -15.60 13.40
C ARG A 116 9.61 -14.40 12.83
N LEU A 117 8.27 -14.49 12.75
CA LEU A 117 7.47 -13.35 12.27
C LEU A 117 7.62 -12.13 13.19
N LEU A 118 7.60 -12.34 14.51
CA LEU A 118 7.76 -11.28 15.51
C LEU A 118 9.16 -10.64 15.50
N ASP A 119 10.21 -11.44 15.29
CA ASP A 119 11.59 -10.98 15.17
C ASP A 119 11.80 -10.02 13.99
N VAL A 120 10.91 -10.04 12.99
CA VAL A 120 10.93 -9.07 11.90
C VAL A 120 9.93 -7.93 12.14
N VAL A 121 8.67 -8.25 12.45
CA VAL A 121 7.59 -7.26 12.50
C VAL A 121 7.82 -6.23 13.60
N VAL A 122 8.16 -6.67 14.82
CA VAL A 122 8.32 -5.75 15.95
C VAL A 122 9.43 -4.72 15.70
N PRO A 123 10.68 -5.11 15.38
CA PRO A 123 11.72 -4.12 15.12
C PRO A 123 11.43 -3.26 13.88
N THR A 124 10.78 -3.81 12.85
CA THR A 124 10.39 -3.03 11.65
C THR A 124 9.44 -1.89 12.03
N LEU A 125 8.40 -2.16 12.82
CA LEU A 125 7.48 -1.13 13.28
C LEU A 125 8.15 -0.13 14.23
N GLN A 126 9.09 -0.60 15.07
CA GLN A 126 9.81 0.25 16.02
C GLN A 126 10.77 1.25 15.34
N ARG A 127 11.14 1.04 14.07
CA ARG A 127 11.90 2.01 13.27
C ARG A 127 11.06 3.20 12.82
N LEU A 128 9.73 3.06 12.76
CA LEU A 128 8.85 4.14 12.34
C LEU A 128 8.71 5.18 13.46
N PRO A 129 8.53 6.47 13.12
CA PRO A 129 8.16 7.49 14.10
C PRO A 129 6.90 7.06 14.87
N ARG A 130 6.91 7.21 16.20
CA ARG A 130 5.79 6.77 17.07
C ARG A 130 4.44 7.39 16.70
N SER A 131 4.45 8.58 16.11
CA SER A 131 3.25 9.29 15.66
C SER A 131 2.72 8.81 14.31
N LEU A 132 3.49 8.06 13.52
CA LEU A 132 3.14 7.73 12.14
C LEU A 132 1.93 6.79 12.07
N LEU A 133 1.96 5.67 12.81
CA LEU A 133 0.86 4.70 12.80
C LEU A 133 -0.46 5.30 13.33
N PRO A 134 -0.47 6.03 14.47
CA PRO A 134 -1.68 6.69 14.95
C PRO A 134 -2.23 7.74 13.98
N ARG A 135 -1.35 8.53 13.34
CA ARG A 135 -1.74 9.58 12.39
C ARG A 135 -2.57 9.01 11.24
N TYR A 136 -2.13 7.89 10.66
CA TYR A 136 -2.84 7.23 9.57
C TYR A 136 -3.85 6.19 10.07
N ARG A 137 -4.23 6.24 11.35
CA ARG A 137 -5.23 5.34 11.94
C ARG A 137 -4.93 3.86 11.66
N VAL A 138 -3.66 3.47 11.72
CA VAL A 138 -3.28 2.06 11.83
C VAL A 138 -3.45 1.72 13.30
N ARG A 139 -4.54 1.03 13.64
CA ARG A 139 -4.90 0.67 15.02
C ARG A 139 -4.60 -0.79 15.34
N ARG A 140 -4.50 -1.63 14.31
CA ARG A 140 -4.30 -3.07 14.48
C ARG A 140 -3.29 -3.65 13.49
N VAL A 141 -2.35 -4.44 14.00
CA VAL A 141 -1.49 -5.31 13.19
C VAL A 141 -1.92 -6.75 13.49
N VAL A 142 -2.40 -7.47 12.48
CA VAL A 142 -2.96 -8.81 12.65
C VAL A 142 -1.95 -9.84 12.19
N LEU A 143 -1.55 -10.74 13.09
CA LEU A 143 -0.56 -11.78 12.83
C LEU A 143 -1.25 -13.14 12.69
N VAL A 144 -1.15 -13.74 11.51
CA VAL A 144 -1.75 -15.04 11.16
C VAL A 144 -0.74 -15.96 10.51
N LYS A 145 -1.15 -17.19 10.24
CA LYS A 145 -0.41 -18.13 9.40
C LYS A 145 -1.25 -18.54 8.21
N ASP A 146 -0.60 -18.82 7.09
CA ASP A 146 -1.26 -19.31 5.88
C ASP A 146 -2.38 -18.37 5.38
N LEU A 147 -2.04 -17.08 5.25
CA LEU A 147 -2.94 -16.04 4.75
C LEU A 147 -3.23 -16.27 3.26
N THR A 148 -4.51 -16.21 2.92
CA THR A 148 -5.02 -16.36 1.55
C THR A 148 -6.00 -15.27 1.19
N VAL A 149 -5.84 -14.71 -0.01
CA VAL A 149 -6.72 -13.68 -0.56
C VAL A 149 -7.11 -14.14 -1.96
N SER A 150 -8.42 -14.28 -2.20
CA SER A 150 -8.95 -14.79 -3.48
C SER A 150 -8.28 -16.10 -3.93
N GLY A 151 -8.03 -17.01 -2.98
CA GLY A 151 -7.40 -18.31 -3.24
C GLY A 151 -5.87 -18.29 -3.42
N GLN A 152 -5.22 -17.13 -3.31
CA GLN A 152 -3.77 -16.98 -3.44
C GLN A 152 -3.11 -16.78 -2.08
N TYR A 153 -2.01 -17.49 -1.82
CA TYR A 153 -1.20 -17.23 -0.63
C TYR A 153 -0.57 -15.84 -0.69
N ARG A 154 -0.73 -15.08 0.39
CA ARG A 154 -0.10 -13.77 0.57
C ARG A 154 0.64 -13.72 1.89
N LEU A 155 1.74 -12.97 1.93
CA LEU A 155 2.53 -12.77 3.15
C LEU A 155 2.06 -11.55 3.93
N ALA A 156 1.38 -10.65 3.25
CA ALA A 156 0.82 -9.46 3.84
C ALA A 156 -0.41 -9.02 3.02
N MET A 157 -1.28 -8.22 3.63
CA MET A 157 -2.42 -7.62 2.96
C MET A 157 -2.79 -6.32 3.66
N PRO A 158 -3.06 -5.23 2.93
CA PRO A 158 -3.52 -4.00 3.53
C PRO A 158 -5.01 -4.16 3.87
N ALA A 159 -5.44 -3.56 4.98
CA ALA A 159 -6.84 -3.57 5.40
C ALA A 159 -7.24 -2.23 6.04
N PRO A 160 -7.07 -1.10 5.34
CA PRO A 160 -7.39 0.24 5.82
C PRO A 160 -8.86 0.42 6.23
N GLU A 161 -9.80 -0.32 5.64
CA GLU A 161 -11.21 -0.29 6.02
C GLU A 161 -11.42 -0.79 7.46
N ARG A 162 -10.48 -1.61 7.96
CA ARG A 162 -10.45 -2.17 9.31
C ARG A 162 -9.42 -1.50 10.22
N ASP A 163 -8.85 -0.36 9.79
CA ASP A 163 -7.77 0.33 10.49
C ASP A 163 -6.57 -0.63 10.74
N SER A 164 -6.27 -1.52 9.79
CA SER A 164 -5.33 -2.63 10.01
C SER A 164 -4.45 -3.03 8.83
N VAL A 165 -3.43 -3.82 9.14
CA VAL A 165 -2.65 -4.62 8.18
C VAL A 165 -2.59 -6.07 8.67
N LEU A 166 -2.68 -7.03 7.75
CA LEU A 166 -2.51 -8.46 8.04
C LEU A 166 -1.12 -8.89 7.58
N LEU A 167 -0.41 -9.64 8.43
CA LEU A 167 0.93 -10.15 8.17
C LEU A 167 0.96 -11.64 8.49
N ALA A 168 1.63 -12.42 7.66
CA ALA A 168 1.57 -13.87 7.74
C ALA A 168 2.92 -14.56 7.60
N ASP A 169 3.11 -15.60 8.41
CA ASP A 169 4.07 -16.67 8.12
C ASP A 169 3.31 -17.77 7.37
N ASN A 170 3.64 -17.99 6.09
CA ASN A 170 3.02 -19.05 5.29
C ASN A 170 3.83 -20.36 5.30
N GLY A 171 4.87 -20.47 6.14
CA GLY A 171 5.73 -21.64 6.24
C GLY A 171 6.82 -21.73 5.16
N THR A 172 6.91 -20.74 4.29
CA THR A 172 8.03 -20.57 3.36
C THR A 172 9.15 -19.79 4.06
N SER A 173 10.39 -20.25 3.94
CA SER A 173 11.54 -19.46 4.40
C SER A 173 11.67 -18.23 3.51
N LEU A 174 11.41 -17.06 4.10
CA LEU A 174 11.69 -15.78 3.50
C LEU A 174 12.91 -15.21 4.18
N CYS A 175 13.58 -14.32 3.49
CA CYS A 175 14.56 -13.54 4.19
C CYS A 175 13.93 -12.39 4.97
N ASP A 176 14.51 -12.06 6.12
CA ASP A 176 13.93 -11.12 7.08
C ASP A 176 13.69 -9.73 6.47
N ALA A 177 14.66 -9.24 5.68
CA ALA A 177 14.52 -7.95 4.99
C ALA A 177 13.36 -7.96 3.98
N GLY A 178 13.16 -9.08 3.28
CA GLY A 178 12.03 -9.26 2.36
C GLY A 178 10.69 -9.25 3.09
N MET A 179 10.62 -9.76 4.33
CA MET A 179 9.41 -9.65 5.14
C MET A 179 9.21 -8.24 5.70
N ALA A 180 10.26 -7.58 6.19
CA ALA A 180 10.21 -6.20 6.65
C ALA A 180 9.75 -5.22 5.56
N LEU A 181 10.27 -5.38 4.33
CA LEU A 181 9.83 -4.64 3.15
C LEU A 181 8.32 -4.82 2.96
N ARG A 182 7.79 -6.04 3.03
CA ARG A 182 6.35 -6.29 2.89
C ARG A 182 5.52 -5.65 4.00
N VAL A 183 6.01 -5.64 5.25
CA VAL A 183 5.36 -4.91 6.36
C VAL A 183 5.23 -3.42 6.01
N LEU A 184 6.32 -2.80 5.57
CA LEU A 184 6.36 -1.37 5.26
C LEU A 184 5.54 -1.04 4.01
N HIS A 185 5.58 -1.90 2.99
CA HIS A 185 4.81 -1.80 1.77
C HIS A 185 3.31 -1.75 2.06
N GLU A 186 2.78 -2.72 2.83
CA GLU A 186 1.35 -2.73 3.15
C GLU A 186 0.93 -1.59 4.07
N LEU A 187 1.80 -1.16 4.97
CA LEU A 187 1.53 0.04 5.77
C LEU A 187 1.40 1.28 4.89
N HIS A 188 2.23 1.41 3.85
CA HIS A 188 2.13 2.53 2.92
C HIS A 188 0.78 2.53 2.19
N HIS A 189 0.27 1.38 1.75
CA HIS A 189 -1.07 1.28 1.18
C HIS A 189 -2.15 1.78 2.16
N VAL A 190 -2.03 1.45 3.45
CA VAL A 190 -2.94 1.99 4.47
C VAL A 190 -2.78 3.51 4.62
N PHE A 191 -1.56 4.04 4.56
CA PHE A 191 -1.30 5.47 4.68
C PHE A 191 -1.87 6.25 3.49
N GLU A 192 -1.63 5.80 2.26
CA GLU A 192 -2.18 6.42 1.06
C GLU A 192 -3.71 6.38 1.06
N PHE A 193 -4.32 5.24 1.43
CA PHE A 193 -5.78 5.16 1.52
C PHE A 193 -6.36 6.23 2.46
N ARG A 194 -5.64 6.61 3.52
CA ARG A 194 -6.09 7.61 4.48
C ARG A 194 -5.91 9.04 4.02
N ASP A 195 -4.83 9.30 3.27
CA ASP A 195 -4.58 10.60 2.68
C ASP A 195 -5.49 10.85 1.47
N ALA A 196 -5.70 9.83 0.63
CA ALA A 196 -6.35 9.93 -0.66
C ALA A 196 -7.82 9.49 -0.67
N GLY A 197 -8.24 8.68 0.30
CA GLY A 197 -9.56 8.05 0.35
C GLY A 197 -9.74 6.87 -0.60
N ALA A 198 -8.68 6.42 -1.28
CA ALA A 198 -8.66 5.31 -2.22
C ALA A 198 -7.25 4.73 -2.35
N TYR A 199 -7.12 3.47 -2.78
CA TYR A 199 -5.82 2.80 -2.99
C TYR A 199 -5.08 3.32 -4.22
N ASP A 200 -5.82 3.57 -5.30
CA ASP A 200 -5.30 3.80 -6.65
C ASP A 200 -5.55 5.23 -7.14
N ARG A 201 -5.72 6.18 -6.20
CA ARG A 201 -5.97 7.58 -6.57
C ARG A 201 -4.82 8.09 -7.46
N PRO A 202 -5.10 8.59 -8.68
CA PRO A 202 -4.07 9.16 -9.53
C PRO A 202 -3.34 10.31 -8.84
N ASP A 203 -2.02 10.29 -8.91
CA ASP A 203 -1.14 11.32 -8.36
C ASP A 203 -0.28 11.88 -9.48
N THR A 204 -0.75 12.97 -10.06
CA THR A 204 -0.04 13.65 -11.15
C THR A 204 1.34 14.13 -10.73
N ALA A 205 1.52 14.56 -9.48
CA ALA A 205 2.82 15.03 -9.01
C ALA A 205 3.83 13.89 -8.94
N TRP A 206 3.42 12.72 -8.44
CA TRP A 206 4.26 11.51 -8.48
C TRP A 206 4.57 11.07 -9.91
N ARG A 207 3.55 11.05 -10.79
CA ARG A 207 3.73 10.67 -12.19
C ARG A 207 4.71 11.56 -12.95
N MET A 208 4.76 12.85 -12.62
CA MET A 208 5.73 13.80 -13.21
C MET A 208 7.18 13.53 -12.79
N LEU A 209 7.43 12.64 -11.84
CA LEU A 209 8.79 12.22 -11.46
C LEU A 209 9.37 11.16 -12.41
N HIS A 210 8.58 10.68 -13.36
CA HIS A 210 8.99 9.72 -14.39
C HIS A 210 9.24 10.38 -15.73
N ASP A 211 9.86 9.62 -16.64
CA ASP A 211 9.81 9.91 -18.06
C ASP A 211 8.34 10.11 -18.53
N PRO A 212 8.01 11.21 -19.23
CA PRO A 212 6.66 11.47 -19.74
C PRO A 212 6.08 10.37 -20.64
N VAL A 213 6.91 9.52 -21.25
CA VAL A 213 6.46 8.40 -22.09
C VAL A 213 6.20 7.13 -21.30
N PHE A 214 6.69 7.04 -20.05
CA PHE A 214 6.50 5.85 -19.21
C PHE A 214 5.02 5.61 -18.89
N ARG A 215 4.62 4.34 -18.86
CA ARG A 215 3.27 3.90 -18.46
C ARG A 215 3.41 2.71 -17.52
N TYR A 216 2.66 2.75 -16.42
CA TYR A 216 2.56 1.62 -15.50
C TYR A 216 1.88 0.41 -16.16
N GLY A 217 2.13 -0.77 -15.58
CA GLY A 217 1.45 -2.02 -15.93
C GLY A 217 -0.03 -2.09 -15.51
N GLN A 218 -0.52 -3.31 -15.31
CA GLN A 218 -1.94 -3.61 -15.05
C GLN A 218 -2.28 -3.78 -13.55
N GLY A 219 -1.52 -3.16 -12.65
CA GLY A 219 -1.74 -3.31 -11.20
C GLY A 219 -0.87 -4.39 -10.55
N GLY A 220 -0.57 -4.26 -9.26
CA GLY A 220 0.28 -5.19 -8.51
C GLY A 220 -0.26 -6.63 -8.48
N ALA A 221 -1.57 -6.82 -8.63
CA ALA A 221 -2.20 -8.13 -8.71
C ALA A 221 -1.72 -8.97 -9.91
N SER A 222 -1.26 -8.32 -10.98
CA SER A 222 -0.80 -9.00 -12.20
C SER A 222 0.59 -9.64 -12.07
N ALA A 223 1.32 -9.40 -10.98
CA ALA A 223 2.58 -10.10 -10.71
C ALA A 223 2.39 -11.49 -10.10
N TYR A 224 1.19 -11.80 -9.57
CA TYR A 224 0.92 -13.09 -8.95
C TYR A 224 0.65 -14.18 -10.00
N GLY A 225 1.01 -15.42 -9.68
CA GLY A 225 0.75 -16.60 -10.55
C GLY A 225 1.88 -16.96 -11.52
N GLY A 226 2.99 -16.22 -11.55
CA GLY A 226 4.16 -16.52 -12.39
C GLY A 226 5.48 -16.65 -11.62
N HIS A 227 6.57 -16.92 -12.34
CA HIS A 227 7.97 -16.88 -11.83
C HIS A 227 8.50 -15.44 -11.74
N PHE A 228 7.73 -14.56 -11.09
CA PHE A 228 8.12 -13.15 -10.95
C PHE A 228 9.33 -13.02 -10.02
N VAL A 229 10.34 -12.28 -10.49
CA VAL A 229 11.52 -11.90 -9.72
C VAL A 229 11.50 -10.39 -9.54
N ASN A 230 11.43 -9.94 -8.29
CA ASN A 230 11.38 -8.53 -7.96
C ASN A 230 12.79 -7.92 -7.94
N ARG A 231 13.43 -7.80 -9.11
CA ARG A 231 14.78 -7.25 -9.22
C ARG A 231 14.83 -5.82 -8.69
N GLY A 232 15.86 -5.51 -7.91
CA GLY A 232 16.14 -4.16 -7.42
C GLY A 232 16.64 -3.26 -8.56
N HIS A 233 16.11 -2.05 -8.63
CA HIS A 233 16.48 -1.01 -9.60
C HIS A 233 16.59 -1.48 -11.07
N PRO A 234 15.47 -1.94 -11.67
CA PRO A 234 15.47 -2.50 -13.02
C PRO A 234 15.60 -1.44 -14.13
N SER A 235 15.26 -0.19 -13.84
CA SER A 235 15.16 0.92 -14.78
C SER A 235 15.14 2.26 -14.03
N ALA A 236 15.42 3.35 -14.74
CA ALA A 236 15.43 4.69 -14.18
C ALA A 236 14.08 5.04 -13.51
N GLY A 237 14.16 5.68 -12.36
CA GLY A 237 13.04 6.08 -11.51
C GLY A 237 12.46 4.96 -10.64
N PHE A 238 12.90 3.71 -10.73
CA PHE A 238 12.27 2.60 -10.00
C PHE A 238 13.20 1.93 -8.99
N VAL A 239 12.72 1.70 -7.77
CA VAL A 239 13.46 0.92 -6.76
C VAL A 239 13.41 -0.59 -7.02
N SER A 240 12.39 -1.07 -7.74
CA SER A 240 12.16 -2.50 -7.96
C SER A 240 11.38 -2.79 -9.24
N ALA A 241 11.44 -4.04 -9.73
CA ALA A 241 10.61 -4.51 -10.84
C ALA A 241 9.12 -4.41 -10.53
N TYR A 242 8.74 -4.63 -9.28
CA TYR A 242 7.35 -4.58 -8.83
C TYR A 242 6.79 -3.15 -8.84
N ALA A 243 7.63 -2.15 -8.57
CA ALA A 243 7.25 -0.74 -8.62
C ALA A 243 6.74 -0.27 -10.00
N GLN A 244 7.02 -0.99 -11.08
CA GLN A 244 6.55 -0.65 -12.42
C GLN A 244 5.10 -1.10 -12.71
N PHE A 245 4.50 -1.91 -11.83
CA PHE A 245 3.17 -2.47 -12.05
C PHE A 245 2.04 -1.44 -11.90
N ALA A 246 2.20 -0.48 -10.99
CA ALA A 246 1.19 0.54 -10.73
C ALA A 246 1.76 1.71 -9.91
N GLN A 247 1.04 2.84 -9.89
CA GLN A 247 1.49 4.05 -9.20
C GLN A 247 1.49 3.88 -7.67
N GLU A 248 0.48 3.21 -7.14
CA GLU A 248 0.36 2.86 -5.73
C GLU A 248 1.46 1.90 -5.29
N GLU A 249 1.80 0.91 -6.14
CA GLU A 249 2.87 -0.05 -5.87
C GLU A 249 4.25 0.62 -5.92
N ASP A 250 4.44 1.57 -6.83
CA ASP A 250 5.67 2.35 -6.93
C ASP A 250 5.96 3.15 -5.66
N LYS A 251 4.94 3.84 -5.14
CA LYS A 251 5.07 4.58 -3.89
C LYS A 251 5.30 3.64 -2.71
N ALA A 252 4.54 2.54 -2.62
CA ALA A 252 4.66 1.56 -1.55
C ALA A 252 6.03 0.88 -1.54
N GLU A 253 6.53 0.47 -2.71
CA GLU A 253 7.88 -0.06 -2.87
C GLU A 253 8.92 1.00 -2.54
N THR A 254 8.81 2.22 -3.05
CA THR A 254 9.78 3.29 -2.75
C THR A 254 9.86 3.54 -1.24
N PHE A 255 8.73 3.65 -0.56
CA PHE A 255 8.65 3.78 0.89
C PHE A 255 9.32 2.60 1.61
N ALA A 256 8.99 1.37 1.21
CA ALA A 256 9.46 0.17 1.88
C ALA A 256 10.96 -0.06 1.68
N TRP A 257 11.46 0.09 0.46
CA TRP A 257 12.88 -0.05 0.13
C TRP A 257 13.72 1.00 0.84
N MET A 258 13.24 2.25 0.97
CA MET A 258 13.93 3.31 1.70
C MET A 258 14.09 3.03 3.19
N LEU A 259 13.16 2.32 3.82
CA LEU A 259 13.13 2.17 5.28
C LEU A 259 13.60 0.79 5.77
N THR A 260 13.75 -0.17 4.86
CA THR A 260 14.16 -1.53 5.18
C THR A 260 15.69 -1.63 5.30
N PRO A 261 16.23 -2.05 6.45
CA PRO A 261 17.64 -2.38 6.61
C PRO A 261 18.18 -3.28 5.48
N GLY A 262 19.32 -2.89 4.92
CA GLY A 262 19.95 -3.59 3.79
C GLY A 262 19.47 -3.14 2.40
N TYR A 263 18.22 -2.68 2.26
CA TYR A 263 17.73 -2.05 1.04
C TYR A 263 17.96 -0.54 1.01
N GLU A 264 17.85 0.13 2.16
CA GLU A 264 18.04 1.57 2.30
C GLU A 264 19.37 2.07 1.67
N ALA A 265 20.48 1.41 1.98
CA ALA A 265 21.80 1.78 1.47
C ALA A 265 21.90 1.62 -0.07
N ARG A 266 21.19 0.63 -0.64
CA ARG A 266 21.13 0.43 -2.09
C ARG A 266 20.33 1.55 -2.76
N VAL A 267 19.19 1.92 -2.18
CA VAL A 267 18.38 3.05 -2.67
C VAL A 267 19.18 4.35 -2.63
N GLN A 268 19.94 4.60 -1.56
CA GLN A 268 20.81 5.77 -1.47
C GLN A 268 21.88 5.77 -2.57
N ALA A 269 22.53 4.63 -2.84
CA ALA A 269 23.51 4.52 -3.92
C ALA A 269 22.87 4.74 -5.30
N TRP A 270 21.75 4.09 -5.60
CA TRP A 270 21.04 4.28 -6.87
C TRP A 270 20.58 5.72 -7.08
N ALA A 271 20.08 6.38 -6.03
CA ALA A 271 19.66 7.77 -6.09
C ALA A 271 20.81 8.76 -6.34
N GLN A 272 22.08 8.37 -6.17
CA GLN A 272 23.22 9.22 -6.54
C GLN A 272 23.44 9.24 -8.07
N GLU A 273 23.02 8.18 -8.76
CA GLU A 273 23.25 7.97 -10.19
C GLU A 273 21.97 8.17 -11.02
N ASP A 274 20.80 8.03 -10.40
CA ASP A 274 19.49 8.16 -11.03
C ASP A 274 18.71 9.38 -10.49
N PRO A 275 18.62 10.48 -11.26
CA PRO A 275 17.93 11.68 -10.83
C PRO A 275 16.41 11.51 -10.69
N GLN A 276 15.77 10.57 -11.42
CA GLN A 276 14.34 10.30 -11.26
C GLN A 276 14.07 9.60 -9.94
N LEU A 277 14.90 8.60 -9.59
CA LEU A 277 14.82 7.94 -8.29
C LEU A 277 15.16 8.92 -7.16
N ALA A 278 16.17 9.77 -7.33
CA ALA A 278 16.51 10.81 -6.35
C ALA A 278 15.33 11.73 -6.05
N ALA A 279 14.60 12.16 -7.09
CA ALA A 279 13.42 13.00 -6.93
C ALA A 279 12.30 12.30 -6.14
N LYS A 280 12.07 11.01 -6.36
CA LYS A 280 11.12 10.20 -5.59
C LYS A 280 11.52 9.99 -4.15
N VAL A 281 12.80 9.70 -3.90
CA VAL A 281 13.34 9.58 -2.54
C VAL A 281 13.16 10.90 -1.79
N SER A 282 13.44 12.04 -2.45
CA SER A 282 13.20 13.38 -1.90
C SER A 282 11.71 13.60 -1.58
N TRP A 283 10.82 13.26 -2.51
CA TRP A 283 9.37 13.35 -2.31
C TRP A 283 8.91 12.54 -1.10
N MET A 284 9.38 11.28 -0.98
CA MET A 284 8.99 10.37 0.10
C MET A 284 9.54 10.82 1.47
N ASN A 285 10.76 11.35 1.50
CA ASN A 285 11.32 11.97 2.70
C ASN A 285 10.49 13.20 3.14
N ALA A 286 10.09 14.05 2.19
CA ALA A 286 9.21 15.17 2.48
C ALA A 286 7.83 14.69 3.00
N TRP A 287 7.29 13.62 2.43
CA TRP A 287 6.05 12.98 2.88
C TRP A 287 6.15 12.46 4.33
N LEU A 288 7.25 11.79 4.67
CA LEU A 288 7.56 11.27 6.00
C LEU A 288 7.73 12.39 7.04
N ALA A 289 8.36 13.49 6.64
CA ALA A 289 8.61 14.64 7.51
C ALA A 289 7.36 15.52 7.75
N ARG A 290 6.23 15.27 7.07
CA ARG A 290 5.01 16.07 7.26
C ARG A 290 4.57 16.04 8.73
N PRO A 291 4.14 17.17 9.32
CA PRO A 291 3.56 17.16 10.66
C PRO A 291 2.16 16.52 10.66
N PRO A 292 1.67 16.00 11.81
CA PRO A 292 0.38 15.31 11.94
C PRO A 292 -0.86 16.07 11.45
N ASN A 293 -0.79 17.41 11.41
CA ASN A 293 -1.88 18.30 10.97
C ASN A 293 -1.54 19.10 9.71
N GLY A 294 -0.41 18.77 9.04
CA GLY A 294 -0.06 19.40 7.78
C GLY A 294 -1.00 18.92 6.69
N ARG A 295 -2.04 19.71 6.37
CA ARG A 295 -2.72 19.56 5.08
C ARG A 295 -1.64 19.59 3.99
N LEU A 296 -1.76 18.71 2.99
CA LEU A 296 -1.00 18.87 1.76
C LEU A 296 -1.15 20.33 1.30
N PRO A 297 -0.08 20.98 0.79
CA PRO A 297 -0.25 22.22 0.07
C PRO A 297 -1.35 21.97 -0.95
N ARG A 298 -2.44 22.76 -0.89
CA ARG A 298 -3.37 22.83 -2.01
C ARG A 298 -2.51 23.31 -3.18
N ARG A 299 -2.21 22.41 -4.10
CA ARG A 299 -1.67 22.73 -5.41
C ARG A 299 -2.84 22.77 -6.37
#